data_AF-A0A4R4W6G1-F1
#
_entry.id   AF-A0A4R4W6G1-F1
#
_cell.length_a   1.000
_cell.length_b   1.000
_cell.length_c   1.000
_cell.angle_alpha   90.00
_cell.angle_beta   90.00
_cell.angle_gamma   90.00
#
_symmetry.space_group_name_H-M   'P 1'
#
loop_
_entity.id
_entity.type
_entity.pdbx_description
1 polymer ?
#
loop_
_entity_poly.entity_id
_entity_poly.type
_entity_poly.pdbx_seq_one_letter_code
_entity_poly.pdbx_strand_id
1 'polypeptide(L)'
;MELRQGVAFCPGLCVTAGAAPGNHPADKVRALQRRNSVTHAKKTSKRSPGESRDHVAALGGRPEMNHPVDVPHDAPPGARPTNRPRPPRGRLLGLDAVRALAIVGMVYMHVSPTGWLSPAPARDAPAALEWVEHAVSGRSMSLFVLMAGISVALMTGGPVPLDGDRLTTARKRLAIRAAMLLLISLCVDQLSGMNLSILEFYAVWLLVLIPLVRLRPGTLVAAAGVLGAALPVFCFVVLNYGRTWAISPMNTAGAEPAFGLTLLLNPQDWLAKLHQLLIGGGFQTPYAIPLLLAGLAIGRLDLRSPAVRGKMAGCGALLVAVGWLVSWVALVPLGAGRALAAMMESAGGPMVQPWASVLTLPPHQLYALSIPMAPMMIGVGLLLLAGLLTLLERPGWQRALRPLTAAGSLALTWYAAHQVFIERVAGDPPYAFTLFAGMAVFAFVVSPLWLRWIRRGPLEWLVHRVVVMVAPDRTAAARHKAA
;
A
#
# COMPACT_ATOMS: atom_id res chain seq x y z
N MET A 1 -3.16 -11.94 40.36
CA MET A 1 -1.94 -12.21 39.57
C MET A 1 -2.17 -13.51 38.81
N GLU A 2 -2.89 -13.44 37.71
CA GLU A 2 -3.00 -14.52 36.71
C GLU A 2 -3.07 -13.85 35.33
N LEU A 3 -2.22 -14.30 34.41
CA LEU A 3 -2.18 -13.82 33.03
C LEU A 3 -2.99 -14.78 32.16
N ARG A 4 -4.20 -14.39 31.75
CA ARG A 4 -4.92 -15.07 30.67
C ARG A 4 -4.69 -14.34 29.36
N GLN A 5 -3.68 -14.78 28.61
CA GLN A 5 -3.50 -14.41 27.21
C GLN A 5 -4.56 -15.15 26.37
N GLY A 6 -5.59 -14.42 25.93
CA GLY A 6 -6.55 -14.91 24.96
C GLY A 6 -6.00 -14.78 23.55
N VAL A 7 -5.70 -15.89 22.88
CA VAL A 7 -5.48 -15.90 21.43
C VAL A 7 -6.80 -15.53 20.76
N ALA A 8 -6.91 -14.29 20.27
CA ALA A 8 -8.12 -13.75 19.66
C ALA A 8 -8.35 -14.31 18.23
N PHE A 9 -8.64 -15.61 18.15
CA PHE A 9 -9.14 -16.26 16.95
C PHE A 9 -10.60 -15.84 16.75
N CYS A 10 -10.86 -14.77 15.99
CA CYS A 10 -12.21 -14.24 15.77
C CYS A 10 -13.10 -15.25 14.99
N PRO A 11 -14.18 -15.79 15.59
CA PRO A 11 -15.14 -16.64 14.89
C PRO A 11 -16.34 -15.79 14.48
N GLY A 12 -16.38 -15.36 13.22
CA GLY A 12 -17.28 -14.30 12.75
C GLY A 12 -17.95 -14.56 11.41
N LEU A 13 -18.57 -15.73 11.21
CA LEU A 13 -19.52 -15.96 10.12
C LEU A 13 -20.59 -16.96 10.55
N CYS A 14 -21.82 -16.47 10.70
CA CYS A 14 -22.99 -17.29 11.03
C CYS A 14 -24.25 -16.62 10.49
N VAL A 15 -25.21 -17.43 10.00
CA VAL A 15 -26.56 -17.06 9.51
C VAL A 15 -26.55 -16.40 8.11
N THR A 16 -27.11 -17.05 7.07
CA THR A 16 -28.57 -17.12 6.87
C THR A 16 -29.04 -18.40 6.17
N ALA A 17 -30.07 -19.03 6.74
CA ALA A 17 -30.92 -20.02 6.07
C ALA A 17 -32.37 -19.49 6.05
N GLY A 18 -33.12 -19.88 5.01
CA GLY A 18 -34.27 -19.13 4.48
C GLY A 18 -35.49 -18.87 5.39
N ALA A 19 -36.26 -17.85 5.00
CA ALA A 19 -37.69 -17.74 5.26
C ALA A 19 -38.38 -16.95 4.13
N ALA A 20 -39.57 -17.39 3.73
CA ALA A 20 -40.51 -16.73 2.82
C ALA A 20 -41.92 -17.29 3.08
N PRO A 21 -43.01 -16.68 2.58
CA PRO A 21 -43.32 -15.25 2.46
C PRO A 21 -44.63 -14.88 3.22
N GLY A 22 -44.97 -13.59 3.38
CA GLY A 22 -46.21 -13.18 4.06
C GLY A 22 -46.66 -11.73 3.88
N ASN A 23 -47.58 -11.52 2.92
CA ASN A 23 -48.64 -10.49 2.79
C ASN A 23 -48.47 -8.99 3.17
N HIS A 24 -48.71 -8.18 2.13
CA HIS A 24 -49.19 -6.78 2.00
C HIS A 24 -50.44 -6.39 2.84
N PRO A 25 -50.97 -5.11 2.84
CA PRO A 25 -50.85 -4.04 1.81
C PRO A 25 -50.76 -2.54 2.26
N ALA A 26 -50.58 -1.64 1.26
CA ALA A 26 -51.00 -0.22 1.17
C ALA A 26 -50.48 0.79 2.24
N ASP A 27 -50.09 2.05 1.98
CA ASP A 27 -50.47 3.10 1.02
C ASP A 27 -49.38 4.23 1.07
N LYS A 28 -49.30 5.35 0.30
CA LYS A 28 -50.02 5.94 -0.85
C LYS A 28 -49.09 6.93 -1.61
N VAL A 29 -49.44 7.27 -2.86
CA VAL A 29 -49.39 8.59 -3.58
C VAL A 29 -48.33 9.67 -3.22
N ARG A 30 -47.78 10.52 -4.11
CA ARG A 30 -47.52 10.63 -5.58
C ARG A 30 -47.02 12.08 -5.82
N ALA A 31 -46.05 12.28 -6.74
CA ALA A 31 -45.78 13.50 -7.52
C ALA A 31 -45.52 14.87 -6.84
N LEU A 32 -44.41 15.52 -7.24
CA LEU A 32 -44.50 16.78 -8.03
C LEU A 32 -43.19 17.10 -8.78
N GLN A 33 -43.27 17.18 -10.11
CA GLN A 33 -42.26 17.82 -10.96
C GLN A 33 -42.55 19.32 -11.10
N ARG A 34 -41.51 20.15 -11.15
CA ARG A 34 -41.34 21.33 -12.03
C ARG A 34 -39.89 21.83 -11.88
N ARG A 35 -39.10 21.77 -12.95
CA ARG A 35 -38.80 22.89 -13.86
C ARG A 35 -38.29 24.14 -13.15
N ASN A 36 -37.03 24.50 -13.43
CA ASN A 36 -36.76 25.81 -13.99
C ASN A 36 -35.51 25.79 -14.89
N SER A 37 -35.67 26.36 -16.08
CA SER A 37 -34.66 26.52 -17.12
C SER A 37 -34.65 28.01 -17.50
N VAL A 38 -33.48 28.66 -17.44
CA VAL A 38 -33.29 30.02 -17.99
C VAL A 38 -32.00 30.05 -18.80
N THR A 39 -32.03 30.81 -19.88
CA THR A 39 -31.17 30.71 -21.06
C THR A 39 -30.22 31.89 -21.25
N HIS A 40 -29.15 31.65 -22.01
CA HIS A 40 -28.42 32.58 -22.87
C HIS A 40 -27.78 33.87 -22.31
N ALA A 41 -26.46 33.97 -22.51
CA ALA A 41 -25.86 35.13 -23.17
C ALA A 41 -24.66 34.69 -24.03
N LYS A 42 -24.53 35.24 -25.24
CA LYS A 42 -23.52 34.87 -26.25
C LYS A 42 -22.79 36.15 -26.64
N LYS A 43 -21.45 36.17 -26.69
CA LYS A 43 -20.71 37.29 -27.32
C LYS A 43 -19.44 36.81 -28.04
N THR A 44 -19.42 37.07 -29.34
CA THR A 44 -18.36 36.77 -30.31
C THR A 44 -17.94 38.07 -30.99
N SER A 45 -16.64 38.33 -31.17
CA SER A 45 -16.03 39.36 -32.07
C SER A 45 -14.56 39.56 -31.64
N LYS A 46 -13.56 39.76 -32.51
CA LYS A 46 -13.43 39.66 -33.98
C LYS A 46 -11.94 39.39 -34.31
N ARG A 47 -11.65 39.03 -35.56
CA ARG A 47 -10.30 38.80 -36.13
C ARG A 47 -10.11 39.75 -37.32
N SER A 48 -8.90 40.27 -37.58
CA SER A 48 -8.54 40.95 -38.85
C SER A 48 -7.00 41.09 -39.01
N PRO A 49 -6.48 41.32 -40.24
CA PRO A 49 -5.25 40.65 -40.71
C PRO A 49 -4.20 41.55 -41.43
N GLY A 50 -3.19 40.92 -42.06
CA GLY A 50 -2.12 41.54 -42.89
C GLY A 50 -0.71 41.29 -42.30
N GLU A 51 0.39 41.12 -43.05
CA GLU A 51 0.63 41.15 -44.52
C GLU A 51 2.05 40.56 -44.86
N SER A 52 2.30 40.14 -46.12
CA SER A 52 3.60 39.79 -46.78
C SER A 52 4.43 38.57 -46.24
N ARG A 53 5.10 37.66 -47.00
CA ARG A 53 5.74 37.55 -48.35
C ARG A 53 6.99 38.44 -48.54
N ASP A 54 8.14 38.03 -49.12
CA ASP A 54 8.65 36.81 -49.79
C ASP A 54 10.21 36.73 -49.70
N HIS A 55 10.85 35.70 -50.31
CA HIS A 55 12.29 35.61 -50.74
C HIS A 55 13.41 35.33 -49.68
N VAL A 56 14.61 34.80 -50.04
CA VAL A 56 15.04 33.68 -50.94
C VAL A 56 16.54 33.33 -50.67
N ALA A 57 16.91 32.05 -50.86
CA ALA A 57 18.25 31.45 -51.12
C ALA A 57 19.59 31.93 -50.46
N ALA A 58 20.23 30.95 -49.81
CA ALA A 58 21.61 30.44 -50.03
C ALA A 58 22.87 31.34 -49.91
N LEU A 59 23.79 30.90 -49.03
CA LEU A 59 25.27 30.82 -49.05
C LEU A 59 25.65 30.40 -47.60
N GLY A 60 26.62 29.54 -47.26
CA GLY A 60 27.80 29.07 -47.99
C GLY A 60 29.01 29.14 -47.03
N GLY A 61 29.11 28.24 -46.03
CA GLY A 61 30.23 28.29 -45.07
C GLY A 61 30.18 27.27 -43.91
N ARG A 62 31.28 26.53 -43.73
CA ARG A 62 31.78 25.90 -42.51
C ARG A 62 33.25 26.33 -42.38
N PRO A 63 33.96 26.18 -41.22
CA PRO A 63 33.53 25.57 -39.95
C PRO A 63 33.78 26.48 -38.72
N GLU A 64 33.14 26.20 -37.57
CA GLU A 64 33.71 26.61 -36.28
C GLU A 64 33.25 25.71 -35.11
N MET A 65 34.09 25.61 -34.08
CA MET A 65 33.87 24.80 -32.88
C MET A 65 33.56 25.69 -31.66
N ASN A 66 32.80 25.13 -30.72
CA ASN A 66 32.62 25.58 -29.32
C ASN A 66 31.92 26.94 -29.09
N HIS A 67 30.67 26.88 -28.61
CA HIS A 67 30.33 27.27 -27.23
C HIS A 67 28.89 26.82 -26.87
N PRO A 68 28.56 26.63 -25.57
CA PRO A 68 27.22 26.19 -25.15
C PRO A 68 26.21 27.35 -25.16
N VAL A 69 24.96 27.02 -25.46
CA VAL A 69 23.85 27.98 -25.62
C VAL A 69 23.48 28.69 -24.31
N ASP A 70 23.54 30.01 -24.32
CA ASP A 70 22.99 30.87 -23.26
C ASP A 70 21.46 30.78 -23.18
N VAL A 71 20.93 30.85 -21.95
CA VAL A 71 19.49 30.90 -21.67
C VAL A 71 19.10 32.35 -21.40
N PRO A 72 18.16 32.96 -22.16
CA PRO A 72 17.73 34.34 -21.92
C PRO A 72 17.11 34.50 -20.54
N HIS A 73 17.61 35.49 -19.78
CA HIS A 73 17.26 35.69 -18.37
C HIS A 73 16.43 36.96 -18.16
N ASP A 74 15.31 37.10 -18.87
CA ASP A 74 14.38 38.23 -18.69
C ASP A 74 13.31 37.92 -17.63
N ALA A 75 13.54 38.40 -16.41
CA ALA A 75 12.52 38.53 -15.37
C ALA A 75 12.60 39.95 -14.78
N PRO A 76 11.48 40.70 -14.72
CA PRO A 76 11.51 42.11 -14.33
C PRO A 76 11.96 42.31 -12.87
N PRO A 77 12.75 43.35 -12.56
CA PRO A 77 13.19 43.63 -11.20
C PRO A 77 12.00 43.97 -10.29
N GLY A 78 11.86 43.28 -9.16
CA GLY A 78 10.85 43.58 -8.14
C GLY A 78 9.85 42.46 -7.84
N ALA A 79 9.81 41.39 -8.64
CA ALA A 79 9.03 40.20 -8.31
C ALA A 79 9.63 39.47 -7.10
N ARG A 80 9.19 39.84 -5.88
CA ARG A 80 9.51 39.08 -4.65
C ARG A 80 9.21 37.60 -4.91
N PRO A 81 10.18 36.68 -4.82
CA PRO A 81 9.92 35.28 -5.06
C PRO A 81 8.92 34.82 -4.01
N THR A 82 7.68 34.53 -4.42
CA THR A 82 6.68 33.96 -3.51
C THR A 82 7.25 32.62 -3.08
N ASN A 83 7.79 32.56 -1.86
CA ASN A 83 8.54 31.42 -1.36
C ASN A 83 7.59 30.30 -0.92
N ARG A 84 6.70 29.90 -1.85
CA ARG A 84 5.93 28.68 -1.78
C ARG A 84 6.96 27.55 -1.80
N PRO A 85 7.04 26.70 -0.77
CA PRO A 85 7.97 25.60 -0.76
C PRO A 85 7.59 24.62 -1.88
N ARG A 86 8.24 24.78 -3.05
CA ARG A 86 8.21 23.76 -4.11
C ARG A 86 8.66 22.45 -3.46
N PRO A 87 7.92 21.33 -3.64
CA PRO A 87 8.38 20.04 -3.16
C PRO A 87 9.82 19.79 -3.63
N PRO A 88 10.73 19.32 -2.77
CA PRO A 88 12.13 19.13 -3.16
C PRO A 88 12.21 18.24 -4.40
N ARG A 89 12.97 18.69 -5.41
CA ARG A 89 13.14 18.04 -6.73
C ARG A 89 13.45 16.55 -6.51
N GLY A 90 12.45 15.68 -6.66
CA GLY A 90 12.59 14.25 -6.32
C GLY A 90 11.34 13.61 -5.70
N ARG A 91 10.56 14.31 -4.88
CA ARG A 91 9.46 13.70 -4.11
C ARG A 91 8.19 13.48 -4.94
N LEU A 92 7.82 12.20 -5.12
CA LEU A 92 6.60 11.78 -5.82
C LEU A 92 5.39 11.85 -4.88
N LEU A 93 4.62 12.95 -4.91
CA LEU A 93 3.45 13.13 -4.05
C LEU A 93 2.39 12.02 -4.23
N GLY A 94 2.25 11.46 -5.44
CA GLY A 94 1.35 10.33 -5.70
C GLY A 94 1.72 9.06 -4.91
N LEU A 95 3.02 8.81 -4.70
CA LEU A 95 3.48 7.67 -3.90
C LEU A 95 3.08 7.84 -2.42
N ASP A 96 3.23 9.05 -1.87
CA ASP A 96 2.80 9.34 -0.51
C ASP A 96 1.26 9.25 -0.37
N ALA A 97 0.49 9.69 -1.38
CA ALA A 97 -0.97 9.52 -1.38
C ALA A 97 -1.40 8.04 -1.39
N VAL A 98 -0.76 7.17 -2.19
CA VAL A 98 -1.04 5.71 -2.17
C VAL A 98 -0.70 5.10 -0.81
N ARG A 99 0.43 5.47 -0.19
CA ARG A 99 0.75 5.01 1.18
C ARG A 99 -0.29 5.45 2.21
N ALA A 100 -0.82 6.67 2.09
CA ALA A 100 -1.87 7.15 2.98
C ALA A 100 -3.14 6.31 2.86
N LEU A 101 -3.58 6.00 1.62
CA LEU A 101 -4.72 5.12 1.38
C LEU A 101 -4.50 3.71 1.93
N ALA A 102 -3.30 3.14 1.75
CA ALA A 102 -2.96 1.83 2.31
C ALA A 102 -3.05 1.82 3.85
N ILE A 103 -2.58 2.88 4.52
CA ILE A 103 -2.65 2.98 5.98
C ILE A 103 -4.08 3.20 6.47
N VAL A 104 -4.86 4.06 5.83
CA VAL A 104 -6.29 4.22 6.15
C VAL A 104 -7.01 2.88 6.05
N GLY A 105 -6.68 2.07 5.04
CA GLY A 105 -7.21 0.71 4.92
C GLY A 105 -6.73 -0.25 6.02
N MET A 106 -5.47 -0.16 6.48
CA MET A 106 -4.98 -0.95 7.63
C MET A 106 -5.69 -0.54 8.93
N VAL A 107 -5.87 0.77 9.16
CA VAL A 107 -6.60 1.29 10.32
C VAL A 107 -8.06 0.82 10.28
N TYR A 108 -8.72 0.85 9.12
CA TYR A 108 -10.08 0.33 8.97
C TYR A 108 -10.15 -1.15 9.34
N MET A 109 -9.23 -1.98 8.82
CA MET A 109 -9.19 -3.42 9.09
C MET A 109 -8.98 -3.73 10.58
N HIS A 110 -8.10 -3.01 11.28
CA HIS A 110 -7.92 -3.23 12.73
C HIS A 110 -9.08 -2.68 13.59
N VAL A 111 -9.84 -1.70 13.09
CA VAL A 111 -11.08 -1.25 13.76
C VAL A 111 -12.28 -2.15 13.42
N SER A 112 -12.33 -2.75 12.22
CA SER A 112 -13.43 -3.61 11.73
C SER A 112 -14.82 -3.16 12.22
N PRO A 113 -15.25 -1.92 11.91
CA PRO A 113 -16.38 -1.29 12.58
C PRO A 113 -17.70 -2.02 12.28
N THR A 114 -18.42 -2.39 13.34
CA THR A 114 -19.66 -3.19 13.28
C THR A 114 -20.92 -2.34 13.21
N GLY A 115 -20.86 -1.08 13.64
CA GLY A 115 -21.98 -0.15 13.62
C GLY A 115 -21.53 1.30 13.39
N TRP A 116 -22.47 2.21 13.12
CA TRP A 116 -22.13 3.59 12.73
C TRP A 116 -21.68 4.46 13.91
N LEU A 117 -22.62 4.84 14.78
CA LEU A 117 -22.38 5.72 15.94
C LEU A 117 -21.96 4.93 17.18
N SER A 118 -22.53 3.73 17.33
CA SER A 118 -22.28 2.77 18.39
C SER A 118 -21.97 1.40 17.78
N PRO A 119 -21.24 0.51 18.48
CA PRO A 119 -21.01 -0.86 18.00
C PRO A 119 -22.32 -1.64 17.90
N ALA A 120 -22.33 -2.66 17.05
CA ALA A 120 -23.45 -3.60 16.90
C ALA A 120 -22.91 -5.04 16.93
N PRO A 121 -23.76 -6.06 17.18
CA PRO A 121 -23.36 -7.44 16.94
C PRO A 121 -22.97 -7.62 15.46
N ALA A 122 -21.91 -8.38 15.18
CA ALA A 122 -21.35 -8.47 13.82
C ALA A 122 -22.35 -8.95 12.75
N ARG A 123 -23.32 -9.81 13.12
CA ARG A 123 -24.43 -10.27 12.26
C ARG A 123 -25.41 -9.16 11.85
N ASP A 124 -25.45 -8.08 12.63
CA ASP A 124 -26.36 -6.94 12.48
C ASP A 124 -25.61 -5.74 11.86
N ALA A 125 -24.40 -5.98 11.30
CA ALA A 125 -23.56 -4.96 10.71
C ALA A 125 -24.21 -4.34 9.45
N PRO A 126 -24.17 -3.01 9.27
CA PRO A 126 -24.65 -2.40 8.04
C PRO A 126 -23.91 -2.96 6.82
N ALA A 127 -24.64 -3.44 5.82
CA ALA A 127 -24.07 -4.02 4.58
C ALA A 127 -23.09 -3.08 3.85
N ALA A 128 -23.18 -1.76 4.07
CA ALA A 128 -22.18 -0.80 3.58
C ALA A 128 -20.81 -0.95 4.28
N LEU A 129 -20.78 -1.19 5.59
CA LEU A 129 -19.54 -1.45 6.35
C LEU A 129 -18.97 -2.82 5.98
N GLU A 130 -19.82 -3.84 5.80
CA GLU A 130 -19.40 -5.15 5.30
C GLU A 130 -18.80 -5.05 3.90
N TRP A 131 -19.38 -4.26 2.99
CA TRP A 131 -18.82 -4.01 1.66
C TRP A 131 -17.48 -3.28 1.73
N VAL A 132 -17.32 -2.28 2.60
CA VAL A 132 -16.03 -1.60 2.80
C VAL A 132 -15.00 -2.58 3.35
N GLU A 133 -15.33 -3.41 4.34
CA GLU A 133 -14.43 -4.44 4.86
C GLU A 133 -14.04 -5.42 3.73
N HIS A 134 -15.01 -5.95 2.99
CA HIS A 134 -14.74 -6.81 1.82
C HIS A 134 -13.87 -6.14 0.75
N ALA A 135 -13.91 -4.81 0.61
CA ALA A 135 -13.09 -4.05 -0.35
C ALA A 135 -11.69 -3.70 0.20
N VAL A 136 -11.53 -3.57 1.52
CA VAL A 136 -10.30 -3.09 2.18
C VAL A 136 -9.44 -4.23 2.71
N SER A 137 -10.05 -5.25 3.31
CA SER A 137 -9.37 -6.35 4.00
C SER A 137 -8.35 -7.06 3.09
N GLY A 138 -7.13 -7.25 3.59
CA GLY A 138 -5.98 -7.81 2.86
C GLY A 138 -5.40 -6.95 1.72
N ARG A 139 -6.24 -6.16 1.05
CA ARG A 139 -5.85 -5.29 -0.08
C ARG A 139 -5.06 -4.06 0.38
N SER A 140 -5.35 -3.53 1.56
CA SER A 140 -4.57 -2.48 2.23
C SER A 140 -3.10 -2.88 2.43
N MET A 141 -2.85 -4.07 2.99
CA MET A 141 -1.51 -4.65 3.12
C MET A 141 -0.84 -4.81 1.76
N SER A 142 -1.57 -5.35 0.77
CA SER A 142 -1.04 -5.59 -0.59
C SER A 142 -0.51 -4.31 -1.25
N LEU A 143 -1.23 -3.18 -1.09
CA LEU A 143 -0.75 -1.87 -1.54
C LEU A 143 0.50 -1.42 -0.77
N PHE A 144 0.54 -1.62 0.54
CA PHE A 144 1.70 -1.26 1.38
C PHE A 144 2.97 -2.02 0.96
N VAL A 145 2.85 -3.33 0.72
CA VAL A 145 3.92 -4.21 0.20
C VAL A 145 4.41 -3.74 -1.17
N LEU A 146 3.50 -3.48 -2.11
CA LEU A 146 3.85 -2.99 -3.44
C LEU A 146 4.59 -1.65 -3.38
N MET A 147 4.11 -0.73 -2.53
CA MET A 147 4.77 0.57 -2.32
C MET A 147 6.13 0.40 -1.63
N ALA A 148 6.36 -0.66 -0.85
CA ALA A 148 7.67 -0.97 -0.28
C ALA A 148 8.70 -1.25 -1.39
N GLY A 149 8.38 -2.14 -2.33
CA GLY A 149 9.23 -2.44 -3.49
C GLY A 149 9.57 -1.19 -4.32
N ILE A 150 8.56 -0.36 -4.61
CA ILE A 150 8.76 0.92 -5.32
C ILE A 150 9.67 1.86 -4.51
N SER A 151 9.47 1.92 -3.19
CA SER A 151 10.28 2.76 -2.30
C SER A 151 11.74 2.32 -2.27
N VAL A 152 12.02 1.00 -2.29
CA VAL A 152 13.37 0.46 -2.36
C VAL A 152 14.02 0.80 -3.70
N ALA A 153 13.33 0.58 -4.83
CA ALA A 153 13.84 0.92 -6.15
C ALA A 153 14.25 2.40 -6.24
N LEU A 154 13.37 3.32 -5.81
CA LEU A 154 13.66 4.76 -5.80
C LEU A 154 14.85 5.14 -4.89
N MET A 155 15.07 4.40 -3.80
CA MET A 155 16.23 4.60 -2.92
C MET A 155 17.52 3.96 -3.42
N THR A 156 17.44 3.04 -4.39
CA THR A 156 18.58 2.36 -5.03
C THR A 156 18.86 2.81 -6.46
N GLY A 157 18.30 3.96 -6.88
CA GLY A 157 18.61 4.65 -8.14
C GLY A 157 17.42 4.88 -9.07
N GLY A 158 16.28 4.23 -8.80
CA GLY A 158 15.10 4.31 -9.65
C GLY A 158 15.40 3.80 -11.06
N PRO A 159 15.15 4.59 -12.12
CA PRO A 159 15.43 4.17 -13.50
C PRO A 159 16.89 3.86 -13.83
N VAL A 160 17.84 4.44 -13.09
CA VAL A 160 19.28 4.19 -13.25
C VAL A 160 19.81 3.64 -11.93
N PRO A 161 19.88 2.30 -11.77
CA PRO A 161 20.35 1.67 -10.55
C PRO A 161 21.73 2.18 -10.13
N LEU A 162 21.90 2.39 -8.82
CA LEU A 162 23.19 2.76 -8.25
C LEU A 162 24.21 1.63 -8.42
N ASP A 163 25.47 2.01 -8.57
CA ASP A 163 26.58 1.07 -8.61
C ASP A 163 27.74 1.46 -7.67
N GLY A 164 28.69 0.52 -7.49
CA GLY A 164 29.85 0.69 -6.62
C GLY A 164 29.51 1.11 -5.18
N ASP A 165 30.30 2.02 -4.61
CA ASP A 165 30.13 2.51 -3.24
C ASP A 165 28.76 3.11 -2.95
N ARG A 166 28.11 3.72 -3.96
CA ARG A 166 26.76 4.30 -3.81
C ARG A 166 25.74 3.19 -3.58
N LEU A 167 25.88 2.06 -4.26
CA LEU A 167 25.03 0.89 -4.04
C LEU A 167 25.30 0.23 -2.68
N THR A 168 26.58 0.06 -2.32
CA THR A 168 26.97 -0.45 -0.99
C THR A 168 26.39 0.42 0.13
N THR A 169 26.43 1.74 -0.03
CA THR A 169 25.82 2.70 0.90
C THR A 169 24.29 2.56 0.94
N ALA A 170 23.63 2.45 -0.21
CA ALA A 170 22.18 2.25 -0.28
C ALA A 170 21.73 0.92 0.38
N ARG A 171 22.48 -0.17 0.16
CA ARG A 171 22.25 -1.47 0.82
C ARG A 171 22.41 -1.39 2.34
N LYS A 172 23.48 -0.77 2.83
CA LYS A 172 23.69 -0.51 4.27
C LYS A 172 22.53 0.30 4.87
N ARG A 173 22.10 1.38 4.19
CA ARG A 173 20.94 2.19 4.61
C ARG A 173 19.63 1.41 4.66
N LEU A 174 19.46 0.43 3.77
CA LEU A 174 18.30 -0.47 3.78
C LEU A 174 18.33 -1.44 4.97
N ALA A 175 19.49 -2.04 5.26
CA ALA A 175 19.70 -2.92 6.41
C ALA A 175 19.49 -2.18 7.75
N ILE A 176 20.05 -0.96 7.89
CA ILE A 176 19.85 -0.12 9.07
C ILE A 176 18.37 0.24 9.23
N ARG A 177 17.65 0.53 8.12
CA ARG A 177 16.20 0.74 8.22
C ARG A 177 15.49 -0.54 8.67
N ALA A 178 15.80 -1.70 8.10
CA ALA A 178 15.19 -2.97 8.51
C ALA A 178 15.34 -3.20 10.03
N ALA A 179 16.57 -3.07 10.56
CA ALA A 179 16.84 -3.19 11.99
C ALA A 179 16.06 -2.17 12.83
N MET A 180 15.97 -0.91 12.39
CA MET A 180 15.18 0.11 13.07
C MET A 180 13.67 -0.17 13.04
N LEU A 181 13.13 -0.71 11.94
CA LEU A 181 11.72 -1.08 11.85
C LEU A 181 11.41 -2.28 12.73
N LEU A 182 12.29 -3.28 12.79
CA LEU A 182 12.19 -4.39 13.73
C LEU A 182 12.16 -3.89 15.18
N LEU A 183 13.13 -3.07 15.59
CA LEU A 183 13.19 -2.52 16.95
C LEU A 183 11.95 -1.66 17.30
N ILE A 184 11.49 -0.81 16.37
CA ILE A 184 10.25 -0.04 16.55
C ILE A 184 9.05 -1.00 16.68
N SER A 185 9.02 -2.09 15.93
CA SER A 185 7.97 -3.10 16.08
C SER A 185 8.02 -3.72 17.46
N LEU A 186 9.15 -4.27 17.90
CA LEU A 186 9.25 -4.90 19.24
C LEU A 186 8.81 -3.96 20.37
N CYS A 187 9.00 -2.64 20.23
CA CYS A 187 8.44 -1.64 21.14
C CYS A 187 6.92 -1.43 20.98
N VAL A 188 6.40 -1.32 19.76
CA VAL A 188 4.96 -1.18 19.48
C VAL A 188 4.20 -2.43 19.92
N ASP A 189 4.74 -3.60 19.63
CA ASP A 189 4.37 -4.92 20.14
C ASP A 189 4.30 -4.87 21.67
N GLN A 190 5.41 -4.62 22.36
CA GLN A 190 5.45 -4.56 23.84
C GLN A 190 4.43 -3.59 24.47
N LEU A 191 4.07 -2.52 23.75
CA LEU A 191 3.02 -1.59 24.16
C LEU A 191 1.61 -2.10 23.83
N SER A 192 1.37 -2.59 22.63
CA SER A 192 0.03 -3.01 22.15
C SER A 192 -0.42 -4.35 22.70
N GLY A 193 0.48 -5.29 22.98
CA GLY A 193 0.11 -6.68 23.34
C GLY A 193 -0.10 -7.61 22.13
N MET A 194 -0.01 -7.11 20.89
CA MET A 194 -0.21 -7.90 19.66
C MET A 194 1.09 -8.40 18.99
N ASN A 195 1.33 -9.72 18.99
CA ASN A 195 2.55 -10.40 18.46
C ASN A 195 2.66 -10.52 16.92
N LEU A 196 1.93 -9.67 16.16
CA LEU A 196 1.80 -9.77 14.70
C LEU A 196 1.73 -8.38 14.01
N SER A 197 2.60 -7.46 14.42
CA SER A 197 2.78 -6.19 13.72
C SER A 197 3.34 -6.39 12.30
N ILE A 198 2.76 -5.73 11.30
CA ILE A 198 3.23 -5.78 9.89
C ILE A 198 4.68 -5.29 9.74
N LEU A 199 5.17 -4.56 10.76
CA LEU A 199 6.45 -3.90 10.73
C LEU A 199 7.63 -4.88 10.90
N GLU A 200 7.42 -6.00 11.60
CA GLU A 200 8.39 -7.11 11.67
C GLU A 200 8.57 -7.77 10.31
N PHE A 201 7.47 -8.12 9.65
CA PHE A 201 7.47 -8.63 8.28
C PHE A 201 8.15 -7.64 7.33
N TYR A 202 7.85 -6.36 7.45
CA TYR A 202 8.47 -5.32 6.64
C TYR A 202 9.99 -5.20 6.86
N ALA A 203 10.49 -5.44 8.08
CA ALA A 203 11.93 -5.53 8.33
C ALA A 203 12.56 -6.69 7.54
N VAL A 204 11.96 -7.88 7.60
CA VAL A 204 12.40 -9.06 6.82
C VAL A 204 12.33 -8.78 5.31
N TRP A 205 11.25 -8.19 4.80
CA TRP A 205 11.07 -7.86 3.39
C TRP A 205 12.12 -6.86 2.87
N LEU A 206 12.50 -5.87 3.69
CA LEU A 206 13.60 -4.97 3.33
C LEU A 206 14.93 -5.72 3.21
N LEU A 207 15.21 -6.69 4.09
CA LEU A 207 16.42 -7.53 4.00
C LEU A 207 16.40 -8.43 2.75
N VAL A 208 15.27 -9.10 2.48
CA VAL A 208 15.08 -9.92 1.27
C VAL A 208 15.29 -9.11 -0.01
N LEU A 209 14.90 -7.83 -0.03
CA LEU A 209 15.12 -6.97 -1.20
C LEU A 209 16.60 -6.58 -1.43
N ILE A 210 17.47 -6.56 -0.42
CA ILE A 210 18.89 -6.13 -0.52
C ILE A 210 19.71 -6.86 -1.61
N PRO A 211 19.70 -8.21 -1.72
CA PRO A 211 20.36 -8.89 -2.82
C PRO A 211 19.69 -8.59 -4.17
N LEU A 212 18.36 -8.50 -4.19
CA LEU A 212 17.52 -8.39 -5.40
C LEU A 212 17.61 -7.03 -6.11
N VAL A 213 18.11 -5.98 -5.43
CA VAL A 213 18.25 -4.61 -6.00
C VAL A 213 19.06 -4.53 -7.30
N ARG A 214 19.90 -5.54 -7.62
CA ARG A 214 20.70 -5.59 -8.86
C ARG A 214 20.05 -6.33 -10.03
N LEU A 215 19.00 -7.12 -9.80
CA LEU A 215 18.34 -7.89 -10.87
C LEU A 215 17.80 -6.97 -11.96
N ARG A 216 17.74 -7.43 -13.22
CA ARG A 216 17.19 -6.63 -14.33
C ARG A 216 15.66 -6.50 -14.19
N PRO A 217 15.03 -5.40 -14.67
CA PRO A 217 13.58 -5.23 -14.58
C PRO A 217 12.78 -6.41 -15.17
N GLY A 218 13.21 -6.95 -16.32
CA GLY A 218 12.58 -8.14 -16.91
C GLY A 218 12.65 -9.39 -16.02
N THR A 219 13.79 -9.63 -15.36
CA THR A 219 13.95 -10.72 -14.38
C THR A 219 13.03 -10.53 -13.18
N LEU A 220 12.86 -9.30 -12.69
CA LEU A 220 11.95 -8.99 -11.58
C LEU A 220 10.48 -9.23 -11.96
N VAL A 221 10.06 -8.83 -13.17
CA VAL A 221 8.70 -9.08 -13.67
C VAL A 221 8.45 -10.58 -13.87
N ALA A 222 9.41 -11.30 -14.48
CA ALA A 222 9.30 -12.74 -14.67
C ALA A 222 9.23 -13.48 -13.32
N ALA A 223 10.10 -13.14 -12.36
CA ALA A 223 10.08 -13.71 -11.02
C ALA A 223 8.79 -13.37 -10.26
N ALA A 224 8.27 -12.14 -10.37
CA ALA A 224 6.99 -11.76 -9.78
C ALA A 224 5.81 -12.56 -10.37
N GLY A 225 5.80 -12.81 -11.68
CA GLY A 225 4.79 -13.63 -12.34
C GLY A 225 4.86 -15.10 -11.92
N VAL A 226 6.05 -15.71 -11.98
CA VAL A 226 6.25 -17.13 -11.62
C VAL A 226 5.95 -17.36 -10.14
N LEU A 227 6.49 -16.54 -9.24
CA LEU A 227 6.25 -16.68 -7.80
C LEU A 227 4.82 -16.29 -7.41
N GLY A 228 4.19 -15.38 -8.15
CA GLY A 228 2.77 -15.03 -7.99
C GLY A 228 1.80 -16.16 -8.34
N ALA A 229 2.22 -17.14 -9.14
CA ALA A 229 1.48 -18.38 -9.37
C ALA A 229 1.91 -19.50 -8.39
N ALA A 230 3.22 -19.67 -8.18
CA ALA A 230 3.76 -20.79 -7.40
C ALA A 230 3.53 -20.67 -5.88
N LEU A 231 3.67 -19.47 -5.29
CA LEU A 231 3.56 -19.31 -3.84
C LEU A 231 2.12 -19.48 -3.32
N PRO A 232 1.06 -18.97 -3.98
CA PRO A 232 -0.32 -19.28 -3.58
C PRO A 232 -0.66 -20.77 -3.62
N VAL A 233 -0.17 -21.50 -4.63
CA VAL A 233 -0.33 -22.97 -4.72
C VAL A 233 0.42 -23.67 -3.59
N PHE A 234 1.65 -23.24 -3.27
CA PHE A 234 2.39 -23.74 -2.11
C PHE A 234 1.62 -23.52 -0.79
N CYS A 235 1.12 -22.30 -0.55
CA CYS A 235 0.35 -21.98 0.65
C CYS A 235 -0.96 -22.80 0.74
N PHE A 236 -1.65 -23.01 -0.38
CA PHE A 236 -2.83 -23.88 -0.46
C PHE A 236 -2.50 -25.34 -0.10
N VAL A 237 -1.45 -25.92 -0.69
CA VAL A 237 -1.02 -27.30 -0.40
C VAL A 237 -0.64 -27.45 1.07
N VAL A 238 0.13 -26.52 1.64
CA VAL A 238 0.56 -26.56 3.04
C VAL A 238 -0.63 -26.42 4.00
N LEU A 239 -1.59 -25.53 3.72
CA LEU A 239 -2.77 -25.33 4.58
C LEU A 239 -3.70 -26.56 4.61
N ASN A 240 -3.90 -27.20 3.46
CA ASN A 240 -4.82 -28.33 3.31
C ASN A 240 -4.19 -29.67 3.74
N TYR A 241 -2.96 -29.94 3.30
CA TYR A 241 -2.34 -31.27 3.39
C TYR A 241 -1.06 -31.27 4.22
N GLY A 242 -0.43 -30.11 4.40
CA GLY A 242 0.86 -29.97 5.05
C GLY A 242 0.83 -29.62 6.54
N ARG A 243 -0.30 -29.74 7.25
CA ARG A 243 -0.40 -29.29 8.66
C ARG A 243 0.65 -29.92 9.60
N THR A 244 1.07 -31.16 9.34
CA THR A 244 2.09 -31.89 10.12
C THR A 244 3.52 -31.71 9.59
N TRP A 245 3.72 -31.01 8.47
CA TRP A 245 5.06 -30.83 7.90
C TRP A 245 5.89 -29.87 8.76
N ALA A 246 7.19 -30.11 8.87
CA ALA A 246 8.08 -29.26 9.66
C ALA A 246 8.17 -27.81 9.16
N ILE A 247 7.90 -27.57 7.86
CA ILE A 247 7.85 -26.24 7.24
C ILE A 247 6.50 -25.53 7.38
N SER A 248 5.51 -26.16 8.02
CA SER A 248 4.14 -25.67 8.02
C SER A 248 3.91 -24.62 9.10
N PRO A 249 3.25 -23.50 8.79
CA PRO A 249 2.90 -22.50 9.79
C PRO A 249 1.86 -23.01 10.81
N MET A 250 1.10 -24.04 10.44
CA MET A 250 0.07 -24.65 11.28
C MET A 250 0.62 -25.77 12.19
N ASN A 251 1.92 -26.08 12.10
CA ASN A 251 2.56 -27.10 12.92
C ASN A 251 2.99 -26.49 14.27
N THR A 252 2.09 -26.53 15.26
CA THR A 252 2.29 -25.97 16.60
C THR A 252 3.15 -26.87 17.51
N ALA A 253 4.09 -27.64 16.95
CA ALA A 253 5.02 -28.47 17.71
C ALA A 253 6.15 -27.67 18.42
N GLY A 254 6.14 -26.35 18.30
CA GLY A 254 7.02 -25.42 19.01
C GLY A 254 6.24 -24.43 19.86
N ALA A 255 6.88 -23.89 20.89
CA ALA A 255 6.30 -22.87 21.77
C ALA A 255 5.93 -21.59 20.99
N GLU A 256 4.94 -20.84 21.52
CA GLU A 256 4.56 -19.52 21.02
C GLU A 256 5.80 -18.60 20.94
N PRO A 257 6.10 -18.01 19.77
CA PRO A 257 7.34 -17.25 19.58
C PRO A 257 7.35 -16.00 20.46
N ALA A 258 8.49 -15.76 21.12
CA ALA A 258 8.65 -14.67 22.07
C ALA A 258 8.29 -13.29 21.47
N PHE A 259 7.75 -12.45 22.35
CA PHE A 259 6.99 -11.28 21.97
C PHE A 259 7.64 -9.97 22.47
N GLY A 260 7.63 -8.96 21.61
CA GLY A 260 8.14 -7.63 21.94
C GLY A 260 9.61 -7.67 22.35
N LEU A 261 9.97 -6.97 23.42
CA LEU A 261 11.37 -6.84 23.82
C LEU A 261 11.96 -8.13 24.43
N THR A 262 11.12 -9.11 24.81
CA THR A 262 11.61 -10.39 25.38
C THR A 262 12.39 -11.22 24.36
N LEU A 263 12.12 -11.06 23.05
CA LEU A 263 12.88 -11.66 21.95
C LEU A 263 14.36 -11.21 21.95
N LEU A 264 14.66 -9.99 22.40
CA LEU A 264 16.04 -9.50 22.50
C LEU A 264 16.81 -10.15 23.67
N LEU A 265 16.09 -10.63 24.69
CA LEU A 265 16.66 -11.25 25.89
C LEU A 265 16.81 -12.77 25.76
N ASN A 266 16.12 -13.38 24.80
CA ASN A 266 16.02 -14.83 24.62
C ASN A 266 16.52 -15.26 23.22
N PRO A 267 17.83 -15.52 23.05
CA PRO A 267 18.41 -15.92 21.76
C PRO A 267 17.74 -17.16 21.13
N GLN A 268 17.23 -18.08 21.94
CA GLN A 268 16.57 -19.31 21.50
C GLN A 268 15.29 -19.08 20.68
N ASP A 269 14.57 -17.98 20.93
CA ASP A 269 13.25 -17.73 20.31
C ASP A 269 13.36 -17.13 18.90
N TRP A 270 14.55 -16.69 18.49
CA TRP A 270 14.79 -16.10 17.16
C TRP A 270 14.52 -17.07 16.01
N LEU A 271 14.77 -18.37 16.18
CA LEU A 271 14.51 -19.34 15.12
C LEU A 271 13.00 -19.53 14.91
N ALA A 272 12.23 -19.63 15.99
CA ALA A 272 10.78 -19.67 15.96
C ALA A 272 10.19 -18.38 15.37
N LYS A 273 10.69 -17.21 15.79
CA LYS A 273 10.28 -15.91 15.24
C LYS A 273 10.63 -15.77 13.76
N LEU A 274 11.80 -16.23 13.32
CA LEU A 274 12.19 -16.18 11.90
C LEU A 274 11.33 -17.12 11.05
N HIS A 275 11.00 -18.31 11.54
CA HIS A 275 10.00 -19.19 10.92
C HIS A 275 8.62 -18.52 10.86
N GLN A 276 8.19 -17.86 11.96
CA GLN A 276 6.95 -17.10 12.02
C GLN A 276 6.88 -16.02 10.94
N LEU A 277 7.96 -15.25 10.75
CA LEU A 277 8.02 -14.15 9.79
C LEU A 277 8.24 -14.60 8.34
N LEU A 278 8.92 -15.72 8.09
CA LEU A 278 9.21 -16.19 6.73
C LEU A 278 8.10 -17.07 6.12
N ILE A 279 7.40 -17.86 6.92
CA ILE A 279 6.35 -18.79 6.45
C ILE A 279 5.11 -18.73 7.35
N GLY A 280 5.33 -18.66 8.67
CA GLY A 280 4.33 -18.68 9.74
C GLY A 280 3.07 -17.82 9.56
N GLY A 281 3.15 -16.55 9.96
CA GLY A 281 2.00 -15.71 10.30
C GLY A 281 1.08 -15.39 9.12
N GLY A 282 0.20 -16.32 8.76
CA GLY A 282 -0.76 -16.20 7.67
C GLY A 282 -0.12 -16.21 6.27
N PHE A 283 1.06 -16.83 6.10
CA PHE A 283 1.82 -16.81 4.84
C PHE A 283 2.08 -15.39 4.26
N GLN A 284 2.17 -14.38 5.12
CA GLN A 284 2.36 -12.97 4.70
C GLN A 284 3.62 -12.77 3.84
N THR A 285 4.75 -13.38 4.19
CA THR A 285 5.99 -13.24 3.40
C THR A 285 5.89 -13.92 2.02
N PRO A 286 5.45 -15.18 1.87
CA PRO A 286 5.18 -15.80 0.57
C PRO A 286 4.27 -14.94 -0.32
N TYR A 287 3.19 -14.40 0.23
CA TYR A 287 2.31 -13.49 -0.50
C TYR A 287 3.00 -12.16 -0.88
N ALA A 288 3.87 -11.63 -0.01
CA ALA A 288 4.54 -10.36 -0.24
C ALA A 288 5.62 -10.42 -1.33
N ILE A 289 6.36 -11.53 -1.49
CA ILE A 289 7.46 -11.63 -2.47
C ILE A 289 7.07 -11.15 -3.90
N PRO A 290 6.01 -11.65 -4.56
CA PRO A 290 5.65 -11.20 -5.91
C PRO A 290 5.29 -9.70 -5.96
N LEU A 291 4.62 -9.17 -4.93
CA LEU A 291 4.29 -7.74 -4.81
C LEU A 291 5.55 -6.88 -4.61
N LEU A 292 6.51 -7.32 -3.80
CA LEU A 292 7.79 -6.64 -3.58
C LEU A 292 8.63 -6.59 -4.87
N LEU A 293 8.70 -7.71 -5.60
CA LEU A 293 9.39 -7.82 -6.88
C LEU A 293 8.75 -6.95 -7.97
N ALA A 294 7.42 -6.99 -8.10
CA ALA A 294 6.68 -6.13 -9.01
C ALA A 294 6.88 -4.64 -8.66
N GLY A 295 6.81 -4.28 -7.37
CA GLY A 295 7.08 -2.92 -6.91
C GLY A 295 8.50 -2.47 -7.23
N LEU A 296 9.50 -3.34 -7.02
CA LEU A 296 10.90 -3.06 -7.34
C LEU A 296 11.12 -2.89 -8.86
N ALA A 297 10.35 -3.58 -9.71
CA ALA A 297 10.36 -3.37 -11.15
C ALA A 297 9.69 -2.03 -11.54
N ILE A 298 8.51 -1.75 -10.99
CA ILE A 298 7.72 -0.52 -11.26
C ILE A 298 8.51 0.74 -10.85
N GLY A 299 9.18 0.73 -9.71
CA GLY A 299 9.99 1.86 -9.25
C GLY A 299 11.25 2.16 -10.09
N ARG A 300 11.57 1.32 -11.08
CA ARG A 300 12.60 1.55 -12.10
C ARG A 300 12.05 2.08 -13.42
N LEU A 301 10.74 2.20 -13.56
CA LEU A 301 10.15 2.93 -14.68
C LEU A 301 10.32 4.44 -14.43
N ASP A 302 10.39 5.25 -15.49
CA ASP A 302 10.28 6.70 -15.32
C ASP A 302 8.84 7.09 -15.00
N LEU A 303 8.50 7.05 -13.71
CA LEU A 303 7.19 7.43 -13.17
C LEU A 303 6.83 8.90 -13.45
N ARG A 304 7.76 9.73 -13.93
CA ARG A 304 7.45 11.10 -14.37
C ARG A 304 6.90 11.16 -15.79
N SER A 305 7.28 10.24 -16.67
CA SER A 305 6.79 10.21 -18.05
C SER A 305 5.27 9.93 -18.10
N PRO A 306 4.45 10.79 -18.74
CA PRO A 306 3.02 10.55 -18.88
C PRO A 306 2.73 9.31 -19.72
N ALA A 307 3.59 8.97 -20.69
CA ALA A 307 3.46 7.76 -21.49
C ALA A 307 3.65 6.49 -20.65
N VAL A 308 4.58 6.50 -19.68
CA VAL A 308 4.76 5.42 -18.72
C VAL A 308 3.52 5.28 -17.84
N ARG A 309 2.99 6.39 -17.31
CA ARG A 309 1.75 6.35 -16.50
C ARG A 309 0.53 5.86 -17.28
N GLY A 310 0.40 6.23 -18.54
CA GLY A 310 -0.65 5.70 -19.44
C GLY A 310 -0.55 4.19 -19.62
N LYS A 311 0.66 3.68 -19.89
CA LYS A 311 0.92 2.22 -19.97
C LYS A 311 0.65 1.52 -18.63
N MET A 312 1.07 2.09 -17.51
CA MET A 312 0.77 1.58 -16.17
C MET A 312 -0.74 1.49 -15.92
N ALA A 313 -1.51 2.52 -16.28
CA ALA A 313 -2.96 2.52 -16.14
C ALA A 313 -3.63 1.44 -17.03
N GLY A 314 -3.21 1.31 -18.29
CA GLY A 314 -3.70 0.27 -19.20
C GLY A 314 -3.41 -1.16 -18.71
N CYS A 315 -2.16 -1.44 -18.33
CA CYS A 315 -1.79 -2.72 -17.74
C CYS A 315 -2.52 -2.97 -16.41
N GLY A 316 -2.70 -1.92 -15.59
CA GLY A 316 -3.39 -2.03 -14.31
C GLY A 316 -4.88 -2.36 -14.46
N ALA A 317 -5.56 -1.72 -15.41
CA ALA A 317 -6.95 -2.03 -15.76
C ALA A 317 -7.08 -3.48 -16.27
N LEU A 318 -6.16 -3.93 -17.13
CA LEU A 318 -6.14 -5.31 -17.62
C LEU A 318 -5.96 -6.33 -16.48
N LEU A 319 -5.00 -6.10 -15.59
CA LEU A 319 -4.74 -7.00 -14.45
C LEU A 319 -5.94 -7.08 -13.48
N VAL A 320 -6.61 -5.96 -13.22
CA VAL A 320 -7.84 -5.94 -12.40
C VAL A 320 -8.97 -6.68 -13.10
N ALA A 321 -9.21 -6.41 -14.38
CA ALA A 321 -10.27 -7.07 -15.16
C ALA A 321 -10.05 -8.58 -15.26
N VAL A 322 -8.82 -9.03 -15.53
CA VAL A 322 -8.46 -10.45 -15.60
C VAL A 322 -8.58 -11.11 -14.23
N GLY A 323 -8.05 -10.51 -13.16
CA GLY A 323 -8.16 -11.06 -11.81
C GLY A 323 -9.61 -11.22 -11.33
N TRP A 324 -10.44 -10.21 -11.60
CA TRP A 324 -11.88 -10.27 -11.34
C TRP A 324 -12.58 -11.35 -12.18
N LEU A 325 -12.30 -11.42 -13.48
CA LEU A 325 -12.90 -12.40 -14.39
C LEU A 325 -12.53 -13.84 -13.98
N VAL A 326 -11.27 -14.11 -13.65
CA VAL A 326 -10.80 -15.42 -13.16
C VAL A 326 -11.56 -15.81 -11.89
N SER A 327 -11.69 -14.88 -10.93
CA SER A 327 -12.47 -15.14 -9.71
C SER A 327 -13.96 -15.34 -9.97
N TRP A 328 -14.55 -14.62 -10.91
CA TRP A 328 -15.95 -14.78 -11.27
C TRP A 328 -16.19 -16.14 -11.93
N VAL A 329 -15.33 -16.55 -12.87
CA VAL A 329 -15.35 -17.88 -13.50
C VAL A 329 -15.17 -18.99 -12.46
N ALA A 330 -14.27 -18.81 -11.49
CA ALA A 330 -14.08 -19.76 -10.39
C ALA A 330 -15.32 -19.88 -9.50
N LEU A 331 -15.85 -18.75 -9.03
CA LEU A 331 -16.98 -18.73 -8.09
C LEU A 331 -18.28 -19.26 -8.70
N VAL A 332 -18.57 -18.89 -9.96
CA VAL A 332 -19.87 -19.14 -10.60
C VAL A 332 -19.81 -20.36 -11.55
N PRO A 333 -19.26 -20.32 -12.79
CA PRO A 333 -19.12 -21.50 -13.66
C PRO A 333 -18.47 -22.74 -13.03
N LEU A 334 -17.33 -22.59 -12.34
CA LEU A 334 -16.61 -23.72 -11.74
C LEU A 334 -17.15 -24.13 -10.36
N GLY A 335 -18.20 -23.47 -9.88
CA GLY A 335 -18.91 -23.84 -8.64
C GLY A 335 -18.12 -23.61 -7.35
N ALA A 336 -16.99 -22.91 -7.36
CA ALA A 336 -16.17 -22.69 -6.15
C ALA A 336 -16.96 -22.00 -5.03
N GLY A 337 -17.91 -21.12 -5.36
CA GLY A 337 -18.78 -20.49 -4.38
C GLY A 337 -19.67 -21.50 -3.63
N ARG A 338 -20.22 -22.49 -4.34
CA ARG A 338 -21.01 -23.57 -3.73
C ARG A 338 -20.14 -24.51 -2.89
N ALA A 339 -18.93 -24.81 -3.37
CA ALA A 339 -17.98 -25.64 -2.64
C ALA A 339 -17.48 -24.97 -1.35
N LEU A 340 -17.25 -23.65 -1.36
CA LEU A 340 -16.94 -22.87 -0.15
C LEU A 340 -18.13 -22.84 0.81
N ALA A 341 -19.35 -22.60 0.33
CA ALA A 341 -20.55 -22.60 1.16
C ALA A 341 -20.76 -23.96 1.86
N ALA A 342 -20.69 -25.07 1.11
CA ALA A 342 -20.81 -26.41 1.66
C ALA A 342 -19.70 -26.75 2.67
N MET A 343 -18.47 -26.28 2.44
CA MET A 343 -17.37 -26.40 3.42
C MET A 343 -17.70 -25.64 4.72
N MET A 344 -18.24 -24.42 4.64
CA MET A 344 -18.62 -23.62 5.81
C MET A 344 -19.83 -24.19 6.57
N GLU A 345 -20.78 -24.79 5.86
CA GLU A 345 -21.94 -25.49 6.44
C GLU A 345 -21.56 -26.84 7.08
N SER A 346 -20.41 -27.42 6.74
CA SER A 346 -19.94 -28.71 7.27
C SER A 346 -19.45 -28.60 8.73
N ALA A 347 -20.39 -28.49 9.67
CA ALA A 347 -20.13 -28.44 11.10
C ALA A 347 -19.34 -29.68 11.58
N GLY A 348 -18.06 -29.49 11.88
CA GLY A 348 -17.15 -30.55 12.36
C GLY A 348 -16.36 -31.30 11.26
N GLY A 349 -16.53 -30.94 9.99
CA GLY A 349 -15.74 -31.50 8.89
C GLY A 349 -14.28 -30.99 8.88
N PRO A 350 -13.35 -31.70 8.21
CA PRO A 350 -12.02 -31.16 7.94
C PRO A 350 -12.13 -29.89 7.08
N MET A 351 -11.70 -28.74 7.62
CA MET A 351 -11.68 -27.44 6.91
C MET A 351 -10.61 -27.45 5.81
N VAL A 352 -10.91 -28.12 4.69
CA VAL A 352 -10.07 -28.29 3.50
C VAL A 352 -10.62 -27.40 2.39
N GLN A 353 -9.81 -26.42 1.99
CA GLN A 353 -10.14 -25.47 0.94
C GLN A 353 -10.33 -26.20 -0.41
N PRO A 354 -11.47 -26.04 -1.12
CA PRO A 354 -11.67 -26.61 -2.44
C PRO A 354 -10.61 -26.12 -3.44
N TRP A 355 -10.15 -26.97 -4.37
CA TRP A 355 -9.07 -26.61 -5.31
C TRP A 355 -9.33 -25.33 -6.10
N ALA A 356 -10.59 -25.07 -6.45
CA ALA A 356 -10.97 -23.87 -7.22
C ALA A 356 -10.91 -22.58 -6.39
N SER A 357 -10.77 -22.65 -5.05
CA SER A 357 -10.63 -21.48 -4.18
C SER A 357 -9.34 -20.70 -4.48
N VAL A 358 -8.29 -21.39 -4.94
CA VAL A 358 -7.00 -20.81 -5.39
C VAL A 358 -7.18 -19.79 -6.53
N LEU A 359 -8.27 -19.91 -7.30
CA LEU A 359 -8.63 -19.01 -8.39
C LEU A 359 -9.65 -17.94 -7.98
N THR A 360 -10.06 -17.88 -6.71
CA THR A 360 -10.99 -16.86 -6.21
C THR A 360 -10.26 -15.66 -5.62
N LEU A 361 -10.97 -14.55 -5.40
CA LEU A 361 -10.51 -13.36 -4.67
C LEU A 361 -11.17 -13.31 -3.28
N PRO A 362 -10.71 -14.12 -2.30
CA PRO A 362 -11.34 -14.19 -0.99
C PRO A 362 -11.16 -12.88 -0.21
N PRO A 363 -12.11 -12.52 0.67
CA PRO A 363 -11.89 -11.53 1.71
C PRO A 363 -10.94 -12.06 2.79
N HIS A 364 -10.38 -11.15 3.61
CA HIS A 364 -9.53 -11.45 4.76
C HIS A 364 -8.27 -12.30 4.43
N GLN A 365 -7.66 -12.90 5.45
CA GLN A 365 -6.30 -13.48 5.43
C GLN A 365 -6.07 -14.61 4.41
N LEU A 366 -7.11 -15.16 3.80
CA LEU A 366 -7.00 -16.18 2.75
C LEU A 366 -6.43 -15.63 1.42
N TYR A 367 -6.20 -14.31 1.31
CA TYR A 367 -5.58 -13.66 0.16
C TYR A 367 -4.25 -14.32 -0.28
N ALA A 368 -3.50 -14.92 0.66
CA ALA A 368 -2.22 -15.57 0.38
C ALA A 368 -2.36 -16.86 -0.47
N LEU A 369 -3.55 -17.47 -0.50
CA LEU A 369 -3.87 -18.68 -1.25
C LEU A 369 -4.33 -18.39 -2.70
N SER A 370 -4.54 -17.11 -3.03
CA SER A 370 -5.16 -16.68 -4.28
C SER A 370 -4.12 -16.31 -5.34
N ILE A 371 -4.12 -17.05 -6.46
CA ILE A 371 -3.36 -16.70 -7.66
C ILE A 371 -3.76 -15.33 -8.25
N PRO A 372 -5.06 -15.00 -8.45
CA PRO A 372 -5.43 -13.71 -9.05
C PRO A 372 -5.24 -12.50 -8.12
N MET A 373 -5.14 -12.68 -6.79
CA MET A 373 -5.06 -11.54 -5.85
C MET A 373 -3.80 -10.69 -6.05
N ALA A 374 -2.60 -11.28 -6.09
CA ALA A 374 -1.38 -10.50 -6.25
C ALA A 374 -1.33 -9.73 -7.60
N PRO A 375 -1.64 -10.34 -8.76
CA PRO A 375 -1.80 -9.63 -10.03
C PRO A 375 -2.86 -8.52 -9.98
N MET A 376 -4.05 -8.78 -9.43
CA MET A 376 -5.10 -7.76 -9.27
C MET A 376 -4.60 -6.59 -8.43
N MET A 377 -3.92 -6.84 -7.30
CA MET A 377 -3.43 -5.79 -6.41
C MET A 377 -2.23 -5.01 -6.97
N ILE A 378 -1.38 -5.65 -7.79
CA ILE A 378 -0.43 -4.93 -8.65
C ILE A 378 -1.22 -3.98 -9.57
N GLY A 379 -2.30 -4.45 -10.19
CA GLY A 379 -3.15 -3.64 -11.06
C GLY A 379 -3.82 -2.44 -10.37
N VAL A 380 -4.42 -2.65 -9.20
CA VAL A 380 -4.98 -1.58 -8.36
C VAL A 380 -3.88 -0.57 -7.98
N GLY A 381 -2.71 -1.04 -7.57
CA GLY A 381 -1.58 -0.18 -7.23
C GLY A 381 -1.05 0.63 -8.42
N LEU A 382 -1.00 0.05 -9.62
CA LEU A 382 -0.66 0.75 -10.86
C LEU A 382 -1.68 1.84 -11.20
N LEU A 383 -2.98 1.54 -11.12
CA LEU A 383 -4.08 2.48 -11.36
C LEU A 383 -4.05 3.65 -10.36
N LEU A 384 -3.97 3.35 -9.07
CA LEU A 384 -3.90 4.36 -8.01
C LEU A 384 -2.65 5.24 -8.18
N LEU A 385 -1.48 4.66 -8.43
CA LEU A 385 -0.24 5.41 -8.59
C LEU A 385 -0.24 6.27 -9.86
N ALA A 386 -0.65 5.73 -11.01
CA ALA A 386 -0.73 6.48 -12.27
C ALA A 386 -1.76 7.62 -12.18
N GLY A 387 -2.93 7.35 -11.60
CA GLY A 387 -3.99 8.32 -11.38
C GLY A 387 -3.56 9.44 -10.42
N LEU A 388 -3.05 9.11 -9.24
CA LEU A 388 -2.63 10.10 -8.23
C LEU A 388 -1.42 10.91 -8.68
N LEU A 389 -0.44 10.32 -9.37
CA LEU A 389 0.68 11.08 -9.96
C LEU A 389 0.18 12.12 -10.97
N THR A 390 -0.81 11.76 -11.81
CA THR A 390 -1.35 12.64 -12.85
C THR A 390 -2.29 13.71 -12.29
N LEU A 391 -3.11 13.37 -11.29
CA LEU A 391 -3.95 14.34 -10.57
C LEU A 391 -3.08 15.39 -9.85
N LEU A 392 -2.03 14.94 -9.15
CA LEU A 392 -1.15 15.79 -8.34
C LEU A 392 -0.15 16.62 -9.16
N GLU A 393 -0.17 16.58 -10.49
CA GLU A 393 0.48 17.62 -11.32
C GLU A 393 -0.29 18.96 -11.26
N ARG A 394 -1.61 18.92 -11.00
CA ARG A 394 -2.44 20.13 -10.99
C ARG A 394 -2.39 20.82 -9.61
N PRO A 395 -2.08 22.13 -9.52
CA PRO A 395 -1.99 22.84 -8.24
C PRO A 395 -3.29 22.94 -7.42
N GLY A 396 -4.45 22.66 -8.03
CA GLY A 396 -5.72 22.49 -7.31
C GLY A 396 -5.73 21.20 -6.49
N TRP A 397 -5.48 20.06 -7.15
CA TRP A 397 -5.44 18.75 -6.50
C TRP A 397 -4.31 18.62 -5.48
N GLN A 398 -3.15 19.25 -5.71
CA GLN A 398 -2.08 19.33 -4.69
C GLN A 398 -2.54 19.99 -3.37
N ARG A 399 -3.45 20.98 -3.44
CA ARG A 399 -4.02 21.62 -2.25
C ARG A 399 -5.11 20.76 -1.62
N ALA A 400 -6.03 20.23 -2.42
CA ALA A 400 -7.13 19.39 -1.94
C ALA A 400 -6.63 18.10 -1.27
N LEU A 401 -5.65 17.41 -1.87
CA LEU A 401 -5.06 16.17 -1.36
C LEU A 401 -3.84 16.41 -0.45
N ARG A 402 -3.63 17.64 0.03
CA ARG A 402 -2.56 17.95 1.00
C ARG A 402 -2.70 17.17 2.32
N PRO A 403 -3.89 17.00 2.93
CA PRO A 403 -4.04 16.18 4.13
C PRO A 403 -3.61 14.73 3.92
N LEU A 404 -4.04 14.13 2.80
CA LEU A 404 -3.73 12.75 2.41
C LEU A 404 -2.22 12.56 2.17
N THR A 405 -1.61 13.41 1.32
CA THR A 405 -0.16 13.35 1.02
C THR A 405 0.72 13.68 2.23
N ALA A 406 0.22 14.50 3.18
CA ALA A 406 0.87 14.71 4.46
C ALA A 406 0.86 13.42 5.30
N ALA A 407 -0.32 12.84 5.53
CA ALA A 407 -0.48 11.62 6.33
C ALA A 407 0.36 10.44 5.82
N GLY A 408 0.37 10.20 4.51
CA GLY A 408 1.21 9.15 3.91
C GLY A 408 2.73 9.39 3.96
N SER A 409 3.16 10.55 4.46
CA SER A 409 4.57 10.84 4.78
C SER A 409 4.92 10.80 6.27
N LEU A 410 3.89 10.62 7.12
CA LEU A 410 3.97 10.19 8.51
C LEU A 410 3.49 8.73 8.62
N ALA A 411 3.75 7.93 7.58
CA ALA A 411 3.24 6.58 7.40
C ALA A 411 3.57 5.61 8.56
N LEU A 412 4.83 5.59 9.00
CA LEU A 412 5.31 4.77 10.11
C LEU A 412 4.78 5.31 11.44
N THR A 413 4.73 6.63 11.60
CA THR A 413 4.16 7.27 12.80
C THR A 413 2.69 6.89 12.98
N TRP A 414 1.86 7.02 11.94
CA TRP A 414 0.44 6.66 12.03
C TRP A 414 0.21 5.15 12.17
N TYR A 415 1.05 4.32 11.52
CA TYR A 415 0.99 2.87 11.73
C TYR A 415 1.28 2.50 13.18
N ALA A 416 2.36 3.01 13.79
CA ALA A 416 2.64 2.74 15.20
C ALA A 416 1.56 3.31 16.14
N ALA A 417 1.10 4.54 15.87
CA ALA A 417 0.13 5.24 16.71
C ALA A 417 -1.23 4.54 16.76
N HIS A 418 -1.75 4.03 15.64
CA HIS A 418 -3.09 3.41 15.65
C HIS A 418 -3.12 2.07 16.40
N GLN A 419 -2.07 1.24 16.29
CA GLN A 419 -1.97 -0.02 17.06
C GLN A 419 -2.01 0.27 18.56
N VAL A 420 -1.18 1.20 19.02
CA VAL A 420 -1.14 1.58 20.45
C VAL A 420 -2.43 2.27 20.90
N PHE A 421 -3.06 3.08 20.04
CA PHE A 421 -4.30 3.77 20.37
C PHE A 421 -5.49 2.81 20.52
N ILE A 422 -5.63 1.82 19.63
CA ILE A 422 -6.69 0.81 19.73
C ILE A 422 -6.56 0.08 21.08
N GLU A 423 -5.41 -0.54 21.33
CA GLU A 423 -5.19 -1.39 22.52
C GLU A 423 -5.12 -0.63 23.86
N ARG A 424 -4.74 0.65 23.86
CA ARG A 424 -4.59 1.43 25.12
C ARG A 424 -5.70 2.45 25.38
N VAL A 425 -6.56 2.74 24.40
CA VAL A 425 -7.52 3.85 24.49
C VAL A 425 -8.91 3.49 23.95
N ALA A 426 -9.02 2.65 22.92
CA ALA A 426 -10.33 2.34 22.33
C ALA A 426 -11.20 1.38 23.17
N GLY A 427 -10.59 0.66 24.12
CA GLY A 427 -11.26 -0.39 24.90
C GLY A 427 -11.36 -1.70 24.12
N ASP A 428 -12.12 -2.67 24.65
CA ASP A 428 -12.33 -3.95 23.97
C ASP A 428 -13.30 -3.83 22.78
N PRO A 429 -13.13 -4.62 21.71
CA PRO A 429 -14.09 -4.70 20.60
C PRO A 429 -15.44 -5.29 21.06
N PRO A 430 -16.55 -5.04 20.34
CA PRO A 430 -16.64 -4.47 18.99
C PRO A 430 -16.56 -2.94 18.93
N TYR A 431 -16.06 -2.41 17.81
CA TYR A 431 -15.90 -0.97 17.60
C TYR A 431 -16.96 -0.37 16.65
N ALA A 432 -17.13 0.95 16.74
CA ALA A 432 -18.01 1.75 15.88
C ALA A 432 -17.21 2.52 14.79
N PHE A 433 -17.87 2.84 13.67
CA PHE A 433 -17.28 3.62 12.58
C PHE A 433 -16.85 5.02 13.01
N THR A 434 -17.50 5.61 14.03
CA THR A 434 -17.08 6.86 14.68
C THR A 434 -15.63 6.81 15.21
N LEU A 435 -15.17 5.67 15.72
CA LEU A 435 -13.78 5.49 16.16
C LEU A 435 -12.81 5.60 14.97
N PHE A 436 -13.05 4.80 13.91
CA PHE A 436 -12.27 4.84 12.67
C PHE A 436 -12.26 6.24 12.05
N ALA A 437 -13.43 6.88 11.93
CA ALA A 437 -13.58 8.21 11.36
C ALA A 437 -12.83 9.26 12.20
N GLY A 438 -12.92 9.19 13.53
CA GLY A 438 -12.18 10.06 14.45
C GLY A 438 -10.66 9.92 14.27
N MET A 439 -10.14 8.68 14.22
CA MET A 439 -8.72 8.40 13.99
C MET A 439 -8.25 8.90 12.62
N ALA A 440 -9.02 8.67 11.55
CA ALA A 440 -8.69 9.12 10.20
C ALA A 440 -8.72 10.65 10.06
N VAL A 441 -9.74 11.32 10.62
CA VAL A 441 -9.84 12.79 10.65
C VAL A 441 -8.69 13.38 11.47
N PHE A 442 -8.38 12.84 12.64
CA PHE A 442 -7.25 13.26 13.46
C PHE A 442 -5.93 13.16 12.67
N ALA A 443 -5.68 12.02 12.01
CA ALA A 443 -4.50 11.83 11.18
C ALA A 443 -4.41 12.86 10.03
N PHE A 444 -5.52 13.13 9.35
CA PHE A 444 -5.58 14.11 8.26
C PHE A 444 -5.47 15.58 8.71
N VAL A 445 -5.91 15.92 9.91
CA VAL A 445 -5.78 17.28 10.46
C VAL A 445 -4.37 17.51 11.03
N VAL A 446 -3.87 16.58 11.82
CA VAL A 446 -2.57 16.71 12.51
C VAL A 446 -1.40 16.62 11.53
N SER A 447 -1.43 15.75 10.52
CA SER A 447 -0.32 15.59 9.57
C SER A 447 0.12 16.88 8.86
N PRO A 448 -0.76 17.64 8.17
CA PRO A 448 -0.37 18.88 7.51
C PRO A 448 -0.06 20.04 8.48
N LEU A 449 -0.48 19.92 9.75
CA LEU A 449 -0.16 20.86 10.83
C LEU A 449 1.24 20.58 11.39
N TRP A 450 1.54 19.33 11.76
CA TRP A 450 2.87 18.85 12.16
C TRP A 450 3.96 19.21 11.16
N LEU A 451 3.69 19.00 9.86
CA LEU A 451 4.61 19.32 8.77
C LEU A 451 4.89 20.82 8.59
N ARG A 452 4.25 21.72 9.36
CA ARG A 452 4.62 23.15 9.44
C ARG A 452 5.85 23.36 10.32
N TRP A 453 6.04 22.54 11.35
CA TRP A 453 7.17 22.64 12.29
C TRP A 453 8.27 21.63 11.99
N ILE A 454 7.93 20.36 11.73
CA ILE A 454 8.91 19.28 11.58
C ILE A 454 8.69 18.55 10.25
N ARG A 455 9.73 18.43 9.43
CA ARG A 455 9.64 17.97 8.02
C ARG A 455 9.33 16.47 7.82
N ARG A 456 9.19 15.70 8.90
CA ARG A 456 8.98 14.24 8.97
C ARG A 456 8.17 13.93 10.23
N GLY A 457 7.45 12.81 10.28
CA GLY A 457 6.88 12.33 11.55
C GLY A 457 7.98 11.89 12.54
N PRO A 458 7.67 11.76 13.84
CA PRO A 458 8.64 11.38 14.87
C PRO A 458 9.44 10.12 14.55
N LEU A 459 8.76 9.03 14.15
CA LEU A 459 9.43 7.76 13.87
C LEU A 459 10.21 7.82 12.54
N GLU A 460 9.69 8.48 11.51
CA GLU A 460 10.41 8.70 10.25
C GLU A 460 11.64 9.58 10.41
N TRP A 461 11.60 10.52 11.37
CA TRP A 461 12.75 11.33 11.75
C TRP A 461 13.80 10.49 12.48
N LEU A 462 13.39 9.69 13.47
CA LEU A 462 14.28 8.80 14.22
C LEU A 462 15.02 7.82 13.29
N VAL A 463 14.26 7.07 12.48
CA VAL A 463 14.82 6.15 11.46
C VAL A 463 15.75 6.88 10.51
N HIS A 464 15.38 8.08 10.04
CA HIS A 464 16.24 8.87 9.15
C HIS A 464 17.55 9.31 9.80
N ARG A 465 17.51 9.76 11.06
CA ARG A 465 18.70 10.19 11.81
C ARG A 465 19.67 9.02 11.95
N VAL A 466 19.22 7.86 12.44
CA VAL A 466 20.08 6.68 12.59
C VAL A 466 20.69 6.25 11.26
N VAL A 467 19.88 6.17 10.19
CA VAL A 467 20.35 5.80 8.84
C VAL A 467 21.42 6.76 8.30
N VAL A 468 21.31 8.07 8.55
CA VAL A 468 22.32 9.06 8.11
C VAL A 468 23.57 9.05 8.97
N MET A 469 23.44 8.87 10.29
CA MET A 469 24.58 8.83 11.22
C MET A 469 25.45 7.58 10.99
N VAL A 470 24.83 6.41 10.82
CA VAL A 470 25.56 5.13 10.64
C VAL A 470 26.05 4.93 9.20
N ALA A 471 25.35 5.48 8.20
CA ALA A 471 25.74 5.38 6.78
C ALA A 471 25.73 6.76 6.07
N PRO A 472 26.69 7.65 6.39
CA PRO A 472 26.79 8.98 5.75
C PRO A 472 27.21 8.90 4.27
N ASP A 473 26.76 9.86 3.45
CA ASP A 473 27.17 9.96 2.05
C ASP A 473 28.59 10.51 1.96
N ARG A 474 29.58 9.62 1.87
CA ARG A 474 31.01 9.97 1.76
C ARG A 474 31.31 10.91 0.58
N THR A 475 30.55 10.82 -0.51
CA THR A 475 30.66 11.70 -1.70
C THR A 475 30.15 13.13 -1.50
N ALA A 476 29.35 13.39 -0.44
CA ALA A 476 28.99 14.74 -0.03
C ALA A 476 30.03 15.32 0.93
N ALA A 477 30.50 14.50 1.90
CA ALA A 477 31.56 14.88 2.83
C ALA A 477 32.89 15.23 2.12
N ALA A 478 33.22 14.53 1.02
CA ALA A 478 34.40 14.85 0.21
C ALA A 478 34.29 16.22 -0.49
N ARG A 479 33.12 16.56 -1.05
CA ARG A 479 32.90 17.88 -1.67
C ARG A 479 32.96 19.02 -0.66
N HIS A 480 32.48 18.78 0.55
CA HIS A 480 32.47 19.76 1.64
C HIS A 480 33.84 19.89 2.37
N LYS A 481 34.84 19.10 1.96
CA LYS A 481 36.25 19.24 2.33
C LYS A 481 37.13 19.78 1.18
N ALA A 482 36.58 19.84 -0.03
CA ALA A 482 37.24 20.34 -1.24
C ALA A 482 36.71 21.72 -1.69
N ALA A 483 35.81 22.29 -0.90
CA ALA A 483 35.26 23.64 -0.95
C ALA A 483 35.21 24.15 0.49
#